data_AF-A0A7S0E7C6-F1
#
_entry.id   AF-A0A7S0E7C6-F1
#
_cell.length_a   1.000
_cell.length_b   1.000
_cell.length_c   1.000
_cell.angle_alpha   90.00
_cell.angle_beta   90.00
_cell.angle_gamma   90.00
#
_symmetry.space_group_name_H-M   'P 1'
#
loop_
_entity.id
_entity.type
_entity.pdbx_description
1 polymer ?
#
loop_
_entity_poly.entity_id
_entity_poly.type
_entity_poly.pdbx_seq_one_letter_code
_entity_poly.pdbx_strand_id
1 'polypeptide(L)'
;DSEWQQKRLERQSFEMSAIQVPFGNTPHKAELPYDSLQFSNRLRALQSLIDDEDGLLFITGVDGNYNLGATIALNYLFFGSSGMQVWHARRDSSFDDCFFAIGKTRTYLYTGTVASFWKLYDLCAPIQQLEVVTLSAGEENDVDLAEERK
;
A
#
# COMPACT_ATOMS: atom_id res chain seq x y z
N ASP A 1 -5.48 -16.57 36.73
CA ASP A 1 -6.44 -16.98 35.67
C ASP A 1 -7.39 -15.89 35.16
N SER A 2 -7.70 -14.82 35.91
CA SER A 2 -8.51 -13.70 35.38
C SER A 2 -7.75 -12.75 34.46
N GLU A 3 -6.47 -12.51 34.72
CA GLU A 3 -5.63 -11.54 33.99
C GLU A 3 -5.34 -11.97 32.54
N TRP A 4 -5.20 -13.28 32.30
CA TRP A 4 -5.04 -13.85 30.96
C TRP A 4 -6.33 -13.79 30.12
N GLN A 5 -7.49 -13.90 30.76
CA GLN A 5 -8.79 -13.73 30.08
C GLN A 5 -9.04 -12.26 29.73
N GLN A 6 -8.59 -11.33 30.57
CA GLN A 6 -8.71 -9.90 30.34
C GLN A 6 -7.83 -9.41 29.19
N LYS A 7 -6.56 -9.87 29.10
CA LYS A 7 -5.70 -9.61 27.93
C LYS A 7 -6.21 -10.25 26.63
N ARG A 8 -6.94 -11.36 26.73
CA ARG A 8 -7.55 -12.02 25.56
C ARG A 8 -8.79 -11.29 25.07
N LEU A 9 -9.58 -10.73 25.99
CA LEU A 9 -10.68 -9.81 25.68
C LEU A 9 -10.17 -8.49 25.11
N GLU A 10 -9.09 -7.92 25.65
CA GLU A 10 -8.44 -6.71 25.10
C GLU A 10 -7.90 -6.95 23.69
N ARG A 11 -7.32 -8.13 23.42
CA ARG A 11 -6.88 -8.53 22.07
C ARG A 11 -8.04 -8.81 21.11
N GLN A 12 -9.17 -9.35 21.59
CA GLN A 12 -10.37 -9.54 20.78
C GLN A 12 -11.12 -8.22 20.53
N SER A 13 -11.03 -7.24 21.43
CA SER A 13 -11.50 -5.87 21.17
C SER A 13 -10.56 -5.07 20.26
N PHE A 14 -9.32 -5.53 20.07
CA PHE A 14 -8.37 -4.97 19.10
C PHE A 14 -8.58 -5.48 17.67
N GLU A 15 -9.54 -6.38 17.43
CA GLU A 15 -9.92 -6.83 16.07
C GLU A 15 -10.82 -5.82 15.32
N MET A 16 -11.05 -4.61 15.84
CA MET A 16 -11.78 -3.56 15.12
C MET A 16 -11.25 -2.14 15.40
N SER A 17 -10.09 -1.79 14.85
CA SER A 17 -9.77 -0.36 14.64
C SER A 17 -8.95 -0.07 13.38
N ALA A 18 -9.06 -0.93 12.35
CA ALA A 18 -8.98 -0.41 11.00
C ALA A 18 -10.19 0.52 10.84
N ILE A 19 -9.98 1.83 10.96
CA ILE A 19 -11.02 2.81 10.64
C ILE A 19 -11.33 2.60 9.17
N GLN A 20 -12.39 1.85 8.87
CA GLN A 20 -13.08 1.95 7.59
C GLN A 20 -13.53 3.41 7.49
N VAL A 21 -12.76 4.21 6.76
CA VAL A 21 -13.04 5.62 6.54
C VAL A 21 -14.47 5.72 5.98
N PRO A 22 -15.39 6.48 6.60
CA PRO A 22 -16.77 6.58 6.14
C PRO A 22 -16.80 7.08 4.70
N PHE A 23 -17.46 6.31 3.83
CA PHE A 23 -17.61 6.61 2.40
C PHE A 23 -18.23 8.00 2.20
N GLY A 24 -17.42 8.94 1.72
CA GLY A 24 -17.87 10.23 1.19
C GLY A 24 -18.05 10.15 -0.32
N ASN A 25 -19.13 10.74 -0.83
CA ASN A 25 -19.55 10.80 -2.23
C ASN A 25 -18.60 11.63 -3.13
N THR A 26 -17.34 11.24 -3.28
CA THR A 26 -16.45 11.86 -4.27
C THR A 26 -16.28 10.90 -5.45
N PRO A 27 -16.77 11.24 -6.65
CA PRO A 27 -16.62 10.37 -7.81
C PRO A 27 -15.17 10.48 -8.29
N HIS A 28 -14.30 9.61 -7.79
CA HIS A 28 -12.94 9.48 -8.31
C HIS A 28 -12.96 8.49 -9.47
N LYS A 29 -12.74 9.01 -10.67
CA LYS A 29 -12.31 8.22 -11.82
C LYS A 29 -10.94 8.77 -12.20
N ALA A 30 -9.91 8.37 -11.48
CA ALA A 30 -8.57 8.60 -12.00
C ALA A 30 -8.50 7.82 -13.33
N GLU A 31 -8.14 8.49 -14.42
CA GLU A 31 -7.79 7.78 -15.66
C GLU A 31 -6.49 7.04 -15.39
N LEU A 32 -6.61 5.89 -14.74
CA LEU A 32 -5.49 5.02 -14.49
C LEU A 32 -5.09 4.42 -15.84
N PRO A 33 -3.78 4.33 -16.13
CA PRO A 33 -3.31 3.95 -17.45
C PRO A 33 -3.71 2.51 -17.84
N TYR A 34 -4.27 1.74 -16.90
CA TYR A 34 -4.58 0.34 -17.03
C TYR A 34 -5.54 -0.15 -15.92
N ASP A 35 -6.09 -1.37 -16.01
CA ASP A 35 -7.14 -1.87 -15.11
C ASP A 35 -6.63 -2.77 -13.96
N SER A 36 -7.54 -3.13 -13.03
CA SER A 36 -7.25 -3.97 -11.87
C SER A 36 -6.83 -5.41 -12.24
N LEU A 37 -7.27 -5.93 -13.38
CA LEU A 37 -6.86 -7.24 -13.87
C LEU A 37 -5.38 -7.23 -14.27
N GLN A 38 -4.99 -6.22 -15.04
CA GLN A 38 -3.60 -5.98 -15.39
C GLN A 38 -2.74 -5.71 -14.13
N PHE A 39 -3.27 -5.03 -13.11
CA PHE A 39 -2.57 -4.84 -11.83
C PHE A 39 -2.34 -6.17 -11.13
N SER A 40 -3.37 -7.00 -11.04
CA SER A 40 -3.29 -8.34 -10.46
C SER A 40 -2.23 -9.19 -11.14
N ASN A 41 -2.17 -9.17 -12.47
CA ASN A 41 -1.18 -9.93 -13.24
C ASN A 41 0.25 -9.45 -12.97
N ARG A 42 0.45 -8.14 -12.86
CA ARG A 42 1.76 -7.55 -12.53
C ARG A 42 2.18 -7.88 -11.09
N LEU A 43 1.25 -7.83 -10.15
CA LEU A 43 1.48 -8.25 -8.77
C LEU A 43 1.90 -9.73 -8.70
N ARG A 44 1.16 -10.62 -9.40
CA ARG A 44 1.53 -12.04 -9.48
C ARG A 44 2.90 -12.28 -10.09
N ALA A 45 3.28 -11.49 -11.10
CA ALA A 45 4.62 -11.58 -11.69
C ALA A 45 5.70 -11.29 -10.64
N LEU A 46 5.53 -10.27 -9.80
CA LEU A 46 6.45 -10.01 -8.69
C LEU A 46 6.39 -11.10 -7.61
N GLN A 47 5.21 -11.60 -7.28
CA GLN A 47 5.05 -12.71 -6.33
C GLN A 47 5.77 -13.99 -6.80
N SER A 48 5.85 -14.20 -8.13
CA SER A 48 6.57 -15.34 -8.71
C SER A 48 8.08 -15.25 -8.58
N LEU A 49 8.62 -14.07 -8.25
CA LEU A 49 10.05 -13.89 -7.95
C LEU A 49 10.39 -14.24 -6.50
N ILE A 50 9.38 -14.45 -5.65
CA ILE A 50 9.54 -14.84 -4.25
C ILE A 50 9.75 -16.35 -4.22
N ASP A 51 10.98 -16.81 -4.45
CA ASP A 51 11.31 -18.24 -4.41
C ASP A 51 11.53 -18.71 -2.96
N ASP A 52 12.74 -18.52 -2.43
CA ASP A 52 13.16 -19.00 -1.09
C ASP A 52 12.97 -17.96 0.03
N GLU A 53 12.66 -16.71 -0.33
CA GLU A 53 12.48 -15.60 0.60
C GLU A 53 11.03 -15.52 1.13
N ASP A 54 10.85 -14.85 2.27
CA ASP A 54 9.53 -14.64 2.88
C ASP A 54 8.68 -13.62 2.10
N GLY A 55 9.30 -12.70 1.36
CA GLY A 55 8.61 -11.69 0.56
C GLY A 55 9.52 -10.62 -0.06
N LEU A 56 8.90 -9.63 -0.69
CA LEU A 56 9.54 -8.41 -1.18
C LEU A 56 9.04 -7.21 -0.38
N LEU A 57 9.94 -6.31 0.00
CA LEU A 57 9.59 -5.05 0.63
C LEU A 57 10.11 -3.90 -0.20
N PHE A 58 9.21 -3.02 -0.63
CA PHE A 58 9.55 -1.78 -1.30
C PHE A 58 9.22 -0.62 -0.36
N ILE A 59 10.22 0.20 -0.05
CA ILE A 59 10.06 1.44 0.73
C ILE A 59 10.50 2.59 -0.18
N THR A 60 9.68 3.63 -0.27
CA THR A 60 9.95 4.80 -1.11
C THR A 60 10.48 5.98 -0.30
N GLY A 61 10.74 7.09 -1.03
CA GLY A 61 11.10 8.37 -0.45
C GLY A 61 12.28 8.33 0.51
N VAL A 62 12.18 9.11 1.57
CA VAL A 62 13.30 9.32 2.51
C VAL A 62 13.65 8.03 3.24
N ASP A 63 12.66 7.25 3.69
CA ASP A 63 12.89 6.02 4.46
C ASP A 63 13.48 4.90 3.63
N GLY A 64 13.11 4.86 2.35
CA GLY A 64 13.75 4.00 1.37
C GLY A 64 15.11 4.51 0.88
N ASN A 65 15.63 5.63 1.41
CA ASN A 65 16.80 6.34 0.88
C ASN A 65 16.72 6.54 -0.66
N TYR A 66 15.52 6.87 -1.13
CA TYR A 66 15.19 7.04 -2.54
C TYR A 66 15.58 5.83 -3.41
N ASN A 67 15.35 4.61 -2.90
CA ASN A 67 15.69 3.38 -3.60
C ASN A 67 15.10 3.34 -5.02
N LEU A 68 16.00 3.25 -6.01
CA LEU A 68 15.62 3.23 -7.42
C LEU A 68 14.82 1.97 -7.77
N GLY A 69 15.16 0.82 -7.19
CA GLY A 69 14.44 -0.44 -7.39
C GLY A 69 12.98 -0.36 -6.92
N ALA A 70 12.73 0.22 -5.75
CA ALA A 70 11.38 0.48 -5.25
C ALA A 70 10.62 1.42 -6.18
N THR A 71 11.27 2.51 -6.63
CA THR A 71 10.66 3.44 -7.59
C THR A 71 10.28 2.75 -8.90
N ILE A 72 11.16 1.90 -9.44
CA ILE A 72 10.93 1.11 -10.66
C ILE A 72 9.76 0.13 -10.45
N ALA A 73 9.76 -0.61 -9.35
CA ALA A 73 8.73 -1.59 -9.03
C ALA A 73 7.34 -0.94 -8.90
N LEU A 74 7.26 0.20 -8.19
CA LEU A 74 6.00 0.93 -8.06
C LEU A 74 5.59 1.59 -9.38
N ASN A 75 6.51 2.06 -10.22
CA ASN A 75 6.14 2.56 -11.54
C ASN A 75 5.56 1.47 -12.45
N TYR A 76 6.10 0.26 -12.33
CA TYR A 76 5.56 -0.92 -12.99
C TYR A 76 4.17 -1.27 -12.45
N LEU A 77 3.94 -1.19 -11.14
CA LEU A 77 2.70 -1.59 -10.47
C LEU A 77 1.60 -0.52 -10.38
N PHE A 78 1.89 0.76 -10.34
CA PHE A 78 0.87 1.80 -10.13
C PHE A 78 0.57 2.56 -11.41
N PHE A 79 1.59 2.72 -12.25
CA PHE A 79 1.47 3.50 -13.48
C PHE A 79 1.58 2.65 -14.74
N GLY A 80 1.72 1.33 -14.59
CA GLY A 80 1.71 0.40 -15.73
C GLY A 80 2.92 0.56 -16.65
N SER A 81 3.96 1.26 -16.19
CA SER A 81 5.18 1.49 -16.97
C SER A 81 5.79 0.14 -17.37
N SER A 82 6.38 0.07 -18.57
CA SER A 82 7.03 -1.16 -19.05
C SER A 82 8.21 -0.88 -19.98
N GLY A 83 9.12 -1.85 -20.10
CA GLY A 83 10.34 -1.73 -20.91
C GLY A 83 11.18 -0.51 -20.51
N MET A 84 11.59 0.29 -21.49
CA MET A 84 12.39 1.51 -21.24
C MET A 84 11.64 2.58 -20.45
N GLN A 85 10.29 2.56 -20.44
CA GLN A 85 9.52 3.56 -19.71
C GLN A 85 9.80 3.49 -18.21
N VAL A 86 10.00 2.30 -17.63
CA VAL A 86 10.24 2.16 -16.18
C VAL A 86 11.57 2.81 -15.76
N TRP A 87 12.59 2.73 -16.62
CA TRP A 87 13.90 3.35 -16.38
C TRP A 87 13.88 4.87 -16.47
N HIS A 88 12.92 5.44 -17.21
CA HIS A 88 12.74 6.87 -17.39
C HIS A 88 11.54 7.42 -16.62
N ALA A 89 10.81 6.55 -15.92
CA ALA A 89 9.60 6.93 -15.22
C ALA A 89 9.97 7.89 -14.08
N ARG A 90 9.27 9.02 -14.05
CA ARG A 90 9.46 9.98 -12.97
C ARG A 90 8.80 9.44 -11.72
N ARG A 91 9.52 9.55 -10.61
CA ARG A 91 8.96 9.39 -9.27
C ARG A 91 7.78 10.34 -9.11
N ASP A 92 6.61 9.80 -8.76
CA ASP A 92 5.46 10.58 -8.29
C ASP A 92 5.62 10.80 -6.79
N SER A 93 5.81 12.06 -6.39
CA SER A 93 6.07 12.44 -4.99
C SER A 93 4.91 12.10 -4.05
N SER A 94 3.73 11.80 -4.57
CA SER A 94 2.59 11.37 -3.76
C SER A 94 2.87 10.03 -3.07
N PHE A 95 3.70 9.18 -3.70
CA PHE A 95 4.10 7.89 -3.15
C PHE A 95 5.46 7.95 -2.47
N ASP A 96 5.88 9.10 -1.97
CA ASP A 96 7.15 9.26 -1.26
C ASP A 96 7.13 8.64 0.13
N ASP A 97 5.97 8.58 0.76
CA ASP A 97 5.77 7.89 2.02
C ASP A 97 4.85 6.69 1.77
N CYS A 98 5.43 5.65 1.19
CA CYS A 98 4.71 4.45 0.77
C CYS A 98 5.58 3.23 1.05
N PHE A 99 4.97 2.20 1.63
CA PHE A 99 5.59 0.89 1.73
C PHE A 99 4.70 -0.16 1.10
N PHE A 100 5.32 -1.05 0.35
CA PHE A 100 4.63 -2.14 -0.33
C PHE A 100 5.33 -3.45 -0.01
N ALA A 101 4.68 -4.25 0.84
CA ALA A 101 5.15 -5.56 1.25
C ALA A 101 4.38 -6.64 0.49
N ILE A 102 5.08 -7.41 -0.33
CA ILE A 102 4.52 -8.46 -1.17
C ILE A 102 4.96 -9.81 -0.63
N GLY A 103 4.03 -10.57 -0.07
CA GLY A 103 4.20 -11.99 0.20
C GLY A 103 3.53 -12.87 -0.86
N LYS A 104 3.73 -14.19 -0.76
CA LYS A 104 3.14 -15.17 -1.69
C LYS A 104 1.61 -15.20 -1.68
N THR A 105 1.00 -15.00 -0.51
CA THR A 105 -0.45 -15.14 -0.31
C THR A 105 -1.13 -13.86 0.20
N ARG A 106 -0.36 -12.91 0.71
CA ARG A 106 -0.83 -11.63 1.23
C ARG A 106 0.09 -10.51 0.77
N THR A 107 -0.50 -9.35 0.53
CA THR A 107 0.20 -8.15 0.12
C THR A 107 -0.33 -6.99 0.95
N TYR A 108 0.56 -6.10 1.38
CA TYR A 108 0.24 -4.94 2.18
C TYR A 108 0.75 -3.70 1.47
N LEU A 109 -0.11 -2.71 1.30
CA LEU A 109 0.22 -1.38 0.81
C LEU A 109 -0.12 -0.38 1.88
N TYR A 110 0.85 0.43 2.28
CA TYR A 110 0.57 1.65 3.00
C TYR A 110 0.79 2.85 2.12
N THR A 111 -0.13 3.79 2.23
CA THR A 111 0.02 5.12 1.65
C THR A 111 -0.06 6.15 2.76
N GLY A 112 0.98 6.97 2.90
CA GLY A 112 1.07 8.02 3.92
C GLY A 112 0.06 9.17 3.74
N THR A 113 -0.71 9.17 2.64
CA THR A 113 -1.80 10.12 2.44
C THR A 113 -3.04 9.46 1.81
N VAL A 114 -4.22 9.91 2.23
CA VAL A 114 -5.55 9.65 1.69
C VAL A 114 -5.61 10.01 0.21
N ALA A 115 -4.93 11.08 -0.21
CA ALA A 115 -4.84 11.44 -1.62
C ALA A 115 -4.17 10.33 -2.46
N SER A 116 -3.11 9.72 -1.94
CA SER A 116 -2.39 8.65 -2.63
C SER A 116 -3.14 7.32 -2.59
N PHE A 117 -3.86 7.06 -1.49
CA PHE A 117 -4.82 5.97 -1.41
C PHE A 117 -5.86 6.05 -2.54
N TRP A 118 -6.51 7.21 -2.69
CA TRP A 118 -7.56 7.39 -3.70
C TRP A 118 -7.06 7.31 -5.14
N LYS A 119 -5.78 7.62 -5.39
CA LYS A 119 -5.16 7.39 -6.71
C LYS A 119 -5.14 5.92 -7.11
N LEU A 120 -5.04 5.00 -6.15
CA LEU A 120 -4.88 3.57 -6.41
C LEU A 120 -6.15 2.76 -6.12
N TYR A 121 -7.17 3.38 -5.52
CA TYR A 121 -8.35 2.70 -5.03
C TYR A 121 -8.98 1.74 -6.07
N ASP A 122 -9.25 2.22 -7.29
CA ASP A 122 -9.89 1.42 -8.33
C ASP A 122 -9.02 0.23 -8.80
N LEU A 123 -7.69 0.37 -8.73
CA LEU A 123 -6.75 -0.71 -9.06
C LEU A 123 -6.72 -1.77 -7.97
N CYS A 124 -6.68 -1.34 -6.71
CA CYS A 124 -6.40 -2.18 -5.56
C CYS A 124 -7.66 -2.82 -4.96
N ALA A 125 -8.81 -2.13 -4.95
CA ALA A 125 -10.03 -2.59 -4.30
C ALA A 125 -10.51 -3.99 -4.74
N PRO A 126 -10.38 -4.41 -6.02
CA PRO A 126 -10.79 -5.75 -6.44
C PRO A 126 -9.83 -6.88 -6.01
N ILE A 127 -8.66 -6.56 -5.46
CA ILE A 127 -7.59 -7.51 -5.20
C ILE A 127 -7.70 -8.06 -3.78
N GLN A 128 -8.34 -9.23 -3.63
CA GLN A 128 -8.66 -9.80 -2.31
C GLN A 128 -7.45 -10.06 -1.40
N GLN A 129 -6.28 -10.33 -1.98
CA GLN A 129 -5.04 -10.61 -1.22
C GLN A 129 -4.26 -9.34 -0.84
N LEU A 130 -4.75 -8.15 -1.25
CA LEU A 130 -4.10 -6.88 -1.01
C LEU A 130 -4.86 -6.11 0.08
N GLU A 131 -4.18 -5.88 1.18
CA GLU A 131 -4.61 -4.96 2.22
C GLU A 131 -4.00 -3.58 1.95
N VAL A 132 -4.85 -2.54 1.90
CA VAL A 132 -4.39 -1.16 1.75
C VAL A 132 -4.69 -0.40 3.03
N VAL A 133 -3.65 0.14 3.65
CA VAL A 133 -3.71 0.93 4.88
C VAL A 133 -3.34 2.37 4.53
N THR A 134 -4.03 3.33 5.14
CA THR A 134 -3.70 4.74 5.01
C THR A 134 -4.04 5.46 6.29
N LEU A 135 -3.45 6.64 6.49
CA LEU A 135 -3.79 7.53 7.59
C LEU A 135 -5.19 8.12 7.40
N SER A 136 -5.84 8.49 8.49
CA SER A 136 -6.97 9.41 8.42
C SER A 136 -6.48 10.85 8.16
N ALA A 137 -7.36 11.72 7.68
CA ALA A 137 -7.03 13.13 7.46
C ALA A 137 -6.57 13.86 8.74
N GLY A 138 -6.95 13.38 9.93
CA GLY A 138 -6.45 13.91 11.20
C GLY A 138 -5.02 13.48 11.48
N GLU A 139 -4.72 12.20 11.24
CA GLU A 139 -3.38 11.61 11.44
C GLU A 139 -2.35 12.18 10.46
N GLU A 140 -2.72 12.48 9.20
CA GLU A 140 -1.80 13.12 8.24
C GLU A 140 -1.24 14.48 8.70
N ASN A 141 -2.01 15.20 9.51
CA ASN A 141 -1.61 16.54 9.99
C ASN A 141 -0.78 16.47 11.28
N ASP A 142 -0.62 15.29 11.87
CA ASP A 142 0.15 15.04 13.08
C ASP A 142 1.34 14.13 12.74
N VAL A 143 2.52 14.73 12.59
CA VAL A 143 3.73 14.03 12.15
C VAL A 143 4.11 12.90 13.10
N ASP A 144 4.01 13.12 14.41
CA ASP A 144 4.41 12.10 15.39
C ASP A 144 3.45 10.89 15.32
N LEU A 145 2.15 11.17 15.20
CA LEU A 145 1.14 10.12 15.06
C LEU A 145 1.24 9.39 13.71
N ALA A 146 1.55 10.10 12.62
CA ALA A 146 1.78 9.51 11.30
C ALA A 146 2.94 8.50 11.33
N GLU A 147 4.04 8.84 11.99
CA GLU A 147 5.20 7.96 12.17
C GLU A 147 4.92 6.78 13.11
N GLU A 148 4.11 6.95 14.17
CA GLU A 148 3.71 5.84 15.05
C GLU A 148 2.81 4.82 14.35
N ARG A 149 2.00 5.28 13.39
CA ARG A 149 1.06 4.44 12.63
C ARG A 149 1.70 3.62 11.52
N LYS A 150 2.86 4.07 11.05
CA LYS A 150 3.66 3.45 10.00
C LYS A 150 4.35 2.18 10.49
#